data_AF-A0A4U6UDA6-F1
#
_entry.id   AF-A0A4U6UDA6-F1
#
_cell.length_a   1.000
_cell.length_b   1.000
_cell.length_c   1.000
_cell.angle_alpha   90.00
_cell.angle_beta   90.00
_cell.angle_gamma   90.00
#
_symmetry.space_group_name_H-M   'P 1'
#
loop_
_entity.id
_entity.type
_entity.pdbx_description
1 polymer ?
#
loop_
_entity_poly.entity_id
_entity_poly.type
_entity_poly.pdbx_seq_one_letter_code
_entity_poly.pdbx_strand_id
1 'polypeptide(L)'
;MAEPPQTLALAALILLNLLLTAAALYVNVRRVLRARRRAQLQQQQHHQPLPQQPPGPEAAAREQHAQEEEEGGGEEHADEGGREKQQRRRRRARRRRQQQEGEGADGGGGGGNGDTAAAAPSAKAACREGKAEEEALLPRRPQFPLASVAGALQRRINARYDDLARASEARCLTIEQVNEFLNCLIDARNELLQRCENVQRSFKIKKAMLSNHRNYRSSYDRLFEQVCRLEAERDNLKKDAAIYNYIQERLQKSLPYKMIMELSAMEMEAPEISFEELLAKEKEDTAFWQPNGKMRSISSNPK
;
A
#
# COMPACT_ATOMS: atom_id res chain seq x y z
N MET A 1 -33.46 -11.09 51.93
CA MET A 1 -33.24 -11.85 50.69
C MET A 1 -32.24 -11.06 49.87
N ALA A 2 -30.94 -11.38 49.99
CA ALA A 2 -29.87 -10.61 49.35
C ALA A 2 -29.65 -11.15 47.92
N GLU A 3 -29.90 -10.31 46.92
CA GLU A 3 -29.59 -10.59 45.51
C GLU A 3 -28.08 -10.86 45.35
N PRO A 4 -27.67 -11.91 44.61
CA PRO A 4 -26.27 -12.28 44.48
C PRO A 4 -25.50 -11.22 43.68
N PRO A 5 -24.26 -10.88 44.05
CA PRO A 5 -23.46 -9.81 43.44
C PRO A 5 -23.20 -10.00 41.93
N GLN A 6 -23.44 -11.20 41.40
CA GLN A 6 -23.29 -11.56 40.00
C GLN A 6 -24.38 -10.97 39.10
N THR A 7 -25.61 -10.80 39.60
CA THR A 7 -26.72 -10.24 38.79
C THR A 7 -26.52 -8.75 38.52
N LEU A 8 -26.01 -8.01 39.51
CA LEU A 8 -25.67 -6.59 39.37
C LEU A 8 -24.49 -6.37 38.41
N ALA A 9 -23.48 -7.23 38.44
CA ALA A 9 -22.35 -7.15 37.52
C ALA A 9 -22.77 -7.41 36.06
N LEU A 10 -23.61 -8.42 35.83
CA LEU A 10 -24.15 -8.71 34.49
C LEU A 10 -25.07 -7.57 34.00
N ALA A 11 -25.93 -7.04 34.85
CA ALA A 11 -26.78 -5.91 34.50
C ALA A 11 -25.95 -4.65 34.14
N ALA A 12 -24.87 -4.37 34.88
CA ALA A 12 -23.96 -3.28 34.59
C ALA A 12 -23.24 -3.46 33.24
N LEU A 13 -22.79 -4.68 32.90
CA LEU A 13 -22.18 -4.98 31.61
C LEU A 13 -23.17 -4.85 30.45
N ILE A 14 -24.42 -5.25 30.64
CA ILE A 14 -25.48 -5.10 29.63
C ILE A 14 -25.77 -3.62 29.38
N LEU A 15 -25.89 -2.82 30.43
CA LEU A 15 -26.11 -1.37 30.31
C LEU A 15 -24.93 -0.66 29.64
N LEU A 16 -23.69 -1.07 29.95
CA LEU A 16 -22.49 -0.53 29.31
C LEU A 16 -22.45 -0.84 27.81
N ASN A 17 -22.80 -2.07 27.43
CA ASN A 17 -22.90 -2.46 26.01
C ASN A 17 -24.02 -1.71 25.27
N LEU A 18 -25.16 -1.49 25.91
CA LEU A 18 -26.25 -0.65 25.37
C LEU A 18 -25.82 0.80 25.17
N LEU A 19 -25.08 1.39 26.12
CA LEU A 19 -24.53 2.75 25.97
C LEU A 19 -23.50 2.84 24.84
N LEU A 20 -22.61 1.85 24.71
CA LEU A 20 -21.61 1.79 23.64
C LEU A 20 -22.25 1.67 22.25
N THR A 21 -23.28 0.81 22.12
CA THR A 21 -24.01 0.64 20.86
C THR A 21 -24.83 1.88 20.49
N ALA A 22 -25.49 2.53 21.46
CA ALA A 22 -26.19 3.79 21.25
C ALA A 22 -25.23 4.91 20.83
N ALA A 23 -24.04 5.00 21.44
CA ALA A 23 -23.01 5.98 21.06
C ALA A 23 -22.49 5.73 19.63
N ALA A 24 -22.26 4.47 19.24
CA ALA A 24 -21.85 4.11 17.90
C ALA A 24 -22.92 4.47 16.84
N LEU A 25 -24.19 4.18 17.13
CA LEU A 25 -25.32 4.57 16.29
C LEU A 25 -25.42 6.10 16.16
N TYR A 26 -25.29 6.84 17.26
CA TYR A 26 -25.30 8.29 17.25
C TYR A 26 -24.20 8.88 16.37
N VAL A 27 -22.97 8.35 16.47
CA VAL A 27 -21.85 8.78 15.62
C VAL A 27 -22.11 8.48 14.14
N ASN A 28 -22.66 7.31 13.82
CA ASN A 28 -23.00 6.94 12.44
C ASN A 28 -24.11 7.82 11.85
N VAL A 29 -25.18 8.07 12.60
CA VAL A 29 -26.26 9.01 12.18
C VAL A 29 -25.69 10.40 11.96
N ARG A 30 -24.83 10.89 12.86
CA ARG A 30 -24.19 12.21 12.72
C ARG A 30 -23.27 12.28 11.50
N ARG A 31 -22.57 11.20 11.15
CA ARG A 31 -21.74 11.11 9.94
C ARG A 31 -22.60 11.16 8.68
N VAL A 32 -23.70 10.40 8.64
CA VAL A 32 -24.66 10.40 7.52
C VAL A 32 -25.29 11.78 7.32
N LEU A 33 -25.74 12.43 8.41
CA LEU A 33 -26.30 13.78 8.34
C LEU A 33 -25.28 14.81 7.84
N ARG A 34 -24.02 14.70 8.26
CA ARG A 34 -22.93 15.56 7.75
C ARG A 34 -22.64 15.32 6.27
N ALA A 35 -22.66 14.06 5.82
CA ALA A 35 -22.48 13.72 4.41
C ALA A 35 -23.64 14.27 3.55
N ARG A 36 -24.88 14.16 4.02
CA ARG A 36 -26.07 14.71 3.34
C ARG A 36 -26.00 16.24 3.20
N ARG A 37 -25.61 16.95 4.27
CA ARG A 37 -25.42 18.42 4.21
C ARG A 37 -24.33 18.82 3.20
N ARG A 38 -23.23 18.06 3.13
CA ARG A 38 -22.16 18.31 2.14
C ARG A 38 -22.63 18.10 0.71
N ALA A 39 -23.42 17.07 0.45
CA ALA A 39 -24.01 16.83 -0.87
C ALA A 39 -24.98 17.94 -1.30
N GLN A 40 -25.80 18.45 -0.37
CA GLN A 40 -26.71 19.57 -0.64
C GLN A 40 -25.95 20.87 -0.97
N LEU A 41 -24.85 21.16 -0.28
CA LEU A 41 -24.01 22.34 -0.56
C LEU A 41 -23.31 22.24 -1.93
N GLN A 42 -22.88 21.04 -2.34
CA GLN A 42 -22.29 20.83 -3.67
C GLN A 42 -23.32 20.98 -4.79
N GLN A 43 -24.57 20.53 -4.57
CA GLN A 43 -25.63 20.68 -5.56
C GLN A 43 -26.01 22.16 -5.78
N GLN A 44 -25.96 22.98 -4.73
CA GLN A 44 -26.23 24.42 -4.83
C GLN A 44 -25.15 25.19 -5.63
N GLN A 45 -23.91 24.70 -5.64
CA GLN A 45 -22.82 25.29 -6.44
C GLN A 45 -22.86 24.92 -7.93
N HIS A 46 -23.59 23.88 -8.33
CA HIS A 46 -23.76 23.50 -9.75
C HIS A 46 -24.94 24.18 -10.47
N HIS A 47 -25.70 25.03 -9.78
CA HIS A 47 -26.81 25.79 -10.38
C HIS A 47 -26.59 27.30 -10.43
N GLN A 48 -25.35 27.78 -10.32
CA GLN A 48 -25.04 29.19 -10.58
C GLN A 48 -24.76 29.39 -12.08
N PRO A 49 -25.60 30.11 -12.85
CA PRO A 49 -25.30 30.43 -14.24
C PRO A 49 -24.12 31.40 -14.29
N LEU A 50 -23.17 31.16 -15.20
CA LEU A 50 -22.05 32.07 -15.46
C LEU A 50 -22.57 33.49 -15.80
N PRO A 51 -21.98 34.56 -15.24
CA PRO A 51 -22.17 35.91 -15.78
C PRO A 51 -21.47 35.98 -17.14
N GLN A 52 -22.23 36.30 -18.18
CA GLN A 52 -21.69 36.61 -19.51
C GLN A 52 -20.93 37.94 -19.44
N GLN A 53 -19.69 37.94 -19.94
CA GLN A 53 -18.84 39.12 -20.07
C GLN A 53 -19.00 39.71 -21.49
N PRO A 54 -19.26 41.03 -21.66
CA PRO A 54 -19.39 41.63 -22.99
C PRO A 54 -18.01 41.95 -23.63
N PRO A 55 -17.94 42.10 -24.97
CA PRO A 55 -16.67 42.19 -25.69
C PRO A 55 -16.17 43.62 -25.95
N GLY A 56 -14.84 43.78 -25.91
CA GLY A 56 -14.03 44.75 -26.69
C GLY A 56 -13.58 46.04 -25.98
N PRO A 57 -12.52 46.75 -26.47
CA PRO A 57 -11.58 46.42 -27.55
C PRO A 57 -10.09 46.48 -27.14
N GLU A 58 -9.26 45.73 -27.85
CA GLU A 58 -7.80 45.89 -27.93
C GLU A 58 -7.41 47.22 -28.60
N ALA A 59 -6.16 47.63 -28.36
CA ALA A 59 -5.39 48.70 -29.01
C ALA A 59 -5.39 50.08 -28.32
N ALA A 60 -4.55 50.23 -27.30
CA ALA A 60 -3.61 51.36 -27.15
C ALA A 60 -2.71 51.15 -25.92
N ALA A 61 -1.52 51.77 -25.95
CA ALA A 61 -0.50 51.81 -24.89
C ALA A 61 0.39 50.57 -24.74
N ARG A 62 1.19 50.33 -25.78
CA ARG A 62 2.60 49.93 -25.59
C ARG A 62 3.41 51.22 -25.34
N GLU A 63 4.52 51.06 -24.63
CA GLU A 63 5.58 52.04 -24.33
C GLU A 63 5.39 52.86 -23.05
N GLN A 64 6.10 52.51 -21.97
CA GLN A 64 7.36 53.16 -21.56
C GLN A 64 7.85 52.65 -20.19
N HIS A 65 9.17 52.75 -20.00
CA HIS A 65 10.00 52.52 -18.80
C HIS A 65 10.53 51.12 -18.47
N ALA A 66 11.80 50.95 -18.84
CA ALA A 66 12.79 50.07 -18.22
C ALA A 66 13.74 50.92 -17.33
N GLN A 67 14.39 50.23 -16.37
CA GLN A 67 15.60 50.61 -15.59
C GLN A 67 15.39 51.65 -14.46
N GLU A 68 15.88 51.50 -13.22
CA GLU A 68 17.08 50.83 -12.66
C GLU A 68 16.97 50.59 -11.13
N GLU A 69 17.66 49.53 -10.64
CA GLU A 69 18.43 49.35 -9.37
C GLU A 69 17.76 49.58 -7.97
N GLU A 70 18.09 48.92 -6.86
CA GLU A 70 19.12 47.96 -6.45
C GLU A 70 18.70 47.28 -5.12
N GLU A 71 19.36 46.15 -4.82
CA GLU A 71 19.64 45.49 -3.52
C GLU A 71 18.67 45.48 -2.31
N GLY A 72 18.42 44.26 -1.83
CA GLY A 72 17.93 43.99 -0.48
C GLY A 72 17.75 42.49 -0.24
N GLY A 73 18.79 41.82 0.29
CA GLY A 73 18.78 40.39 0.61
C GLY A 73 17.72 39.98 1.62
N GLY A 74 17.24 38.73 1.50
CA GLY A 74 16.26 38.17 2.43
C GLY A 74 15.85 36.74 2.06
N GLU A 75 16.59 35.81 2.65
CA GLU A 75 16.32 34.41 2.98
C GLU A 75 15.11 33.65 2.39
N GLU A 76 15.45 32.42 2.03
CA GLU A 76 14.65 31.36 1.44
C GLU A 76 13.37 31.02 2.24
N HIS A 77 12.21 31.18 1.59
CA HIS A 77 11.02 30.40 1.92
C HIS A 77 10.53 29.70 0.65
N ALA A 78 11.09 28.52 0.37
CA ALA A 78 10.66 27.69 -0.75
C ALA A 78 9.27 27.08 -0.45
N ASP A 79 8.24 27.67 -1.04
CA ASP A 79 6.88 27.13 -1.12
C ASP A 79 6.88 25.77 -1.85
N GLU A 80 6.80 24.69 -1.08
CA GLU A 80 6.69 23.30 -1.55
C GLU A 80 5.48 23.09 -2.49
N GLY A 81 4.45 23.95 -2.43
CA GLY A 81 3.30 23.90 -3.33
C GLY A 81 3.58 24.36 -4.77
N GLY A 82 4.63 25.16 -4.98
CA GLY A 82 5.01 25.69 -6.30
C GLY A 82 5.67 24.64 -7.19
N ARG A 83 6.54 23.80 -6.62
CA ARG A 83 7.35 22.80 -7.35
C ARG A 83 6.47 21.73 -8.01
N GLU A 84 5.41 21.29 -7.34
CA GLU A 84 4.50 20.25 -7.87
C GLU A 84 3.62 20.77 -9.01
N LYS A 85 3.13 22.02 -8.91
CA LYS A 85 2.40 22.72 -9.98
C LYS A 85 3.30 22.95 -11.20
N GLN A 86 4.55 23.34 -10.99
CA GLN A 86 5.50 23.61 -12.07
C GLN A 86 5.93 22.32 -12.79
N GLN A 87 6.12 21.20 -12.05
CA GLN A 87 6.36 19.88 -12.64
C GLN A 87 5.17 19.37 -13.45
N ARG A 88 3.93 19.52 -12.94
CA ARG A 88 2.72 19.16 -13.70
C ARG A 88 2.56 19.96 -15.00
N ARG A 89 2.87 21.26 -14.97
CA ARG A 89 2.89 22.12 -16.17
C ARG A 89 3.94 21.66 -17.18
N ARG A 90 5.17 21.37 -16.74
CA ARG A 90 6.26 20.84 -17.59
C ARG A 90 5.91 19.49 -18.22
N ARG A 91 5.27 18.57 -17.49
CA ARG A 91 4.82 17.27 -18.02
C ARG A 91 3.70 17.42 -19.07
N ARG A 92 2.75 18.34 -18.89
CA ARG A 92 1.70 18.63 -19.89
C ARG A 92 2.29 19.25 -21.18
N ALA A 93 3.28 20.12 -21.07
CA ALA A 93 3.95 20.71 -22.23
C ALA A 93 4.70 19.65 -23.07
N ARG A 94 5.38 18.70 -22.42
CA ARG A 94 6.06 17.60 -23.12
C ARG A 94 5.09 16.65 -23.84
N ARG A 95 3.94 16.32 -23.23
CA ARG A 95 2.90 15.49 -23.88
C ARG A 95 2.26 16.19 -25.09
N ARG A 96 2.08 17.51 -25.04
CA ARG A 96 1.57 18.27 -26.19
C ARG A 96 2.56 18.29 -27.36
N ARG A 97 3.87 18.40 -27.10
CA ARG A 97 4.90 18.31 -28.17
C ARG A 97 4.94 16.93 -28.82
N GLN A 98 4.88 15.86 -28.02
CA GLN A 98 4.84 14.49 -28.56
C GLN A 98 3.58 14.17 -29.37
N GLN A 99 2.46 14.87 -29.13
CA GLN A 99 1.25 14.72 -29.94
C GLN A 99 1.31 15.52 -31.25
N GLN A 100 2.09 16.60 -31.30
CA GLN A 100 2.27 17.39 -32.52
C GLN A 100 3.35 16.80 -33.46
N GLU A 101 4.26 15.97 -32.93
CA GLU A 101 5.29 15.27 -33.72
C GLU A 101 4.82 13.91 -34.28
N GLY A 102 3.57 13.49 -33.99
CA GLY A 102 3.01 12.19 -34.39
C GLY A 102 1.98 12.23 -35.53
N GLU A 103 1.61 13.40 -36.06
CA GLU A 103 0.70 13.53 -37.21
C GLU A 103 1.51 13.72 -38.49
N GLY A 104 2.03 12.61 -39.03
CA GLY A 104 2.80 12.65 -40.27
C GLY A 104 3.29 11.28 -40.74
N ALA A 105 2.39 10.32 -40.98
CA ALA A 105 2.54 9.25 -41.96
C ALA A 105 1.28 8.36 -41.99
N ASP A 106 0.54 8.44 -43.11
CA ASP A 106 -0.04 7.36 -43.93
C ASP A 106 -0.69 6.15 -43.22
N GLY A 107 -1.91 5.68 -43.50
CA GLY A 107 -2.68 5.69 -44.74
C GLY A 107 -3.12 4.24 -45.06
N GLY A 108 -4.42 4.00 -45.21
CA GLY A 108 -5.02 2.76 -45.75
C GLY A 108 -5.59 1.78 -44.70
N GLY A 109 -6.79 1.21 -44.81
CA GLY A 109 -7.82 1.23 -45.85
C GLY A 109 -8.74 0.00 -45.68
N GLY A 110 -10.05 0.17 -45.95
CA GLY A 110 -11.07 -0.90 -46.15
C GLY A 110 -11.56 -1.63 -44.89
N GLY A 111 -12.84 -1.85 -44.60
CA GLY A 111 -14.04 -1.94 -45.44
C GLY A 111 -14.62 -3.36 -45.35
N GLY A 112 -15.88 -3.54 -44.93
CA GLY A 112 -16.64 -4.77 -45.22
C GLY A 112 -17.50 -5.35 -44.09
N ASN A 113 -18.81 -5.41 -44.36
CA ASN A 113 -19.95 -5.91 -43.56
C ASN A 113 -20.07 -7.43 -43.37
N GLY A 114 -20.93 -7.81 -42.40
CA GLY A 114 -21.87 -8.95 -42.45
C GLY A 114 -21.35 -10.28 -41.89
N ASP A 115 -22.14 -11.20 -41.33
CA ASP A 115 -23.56 -11.27 -40.94
C ASP A 115 -23.74 -12.65 -40.28
N THR A 116 -24.65 -12.81 -39.30
CA THR A 116 -25.38 -14.06 -38.95
C THR A 116 -24.60 -15.33 -38.52
N ALA A 117 -25.13 -16.40 -37.93
CA ALA A 117 -26.20 -16.70 -36.97
C ALA A 117 -26.09 -18.23 -36.68
N ALA A 118 -26.55 -18.65 -35.49
CA ALA A 118 -27.22 -19.93 -35.19
C ALA A 118 -26.46 -21.27 -35.02
N ALA A 119 -26.78 -21.90 -33.86
CA ALA A 119 -27.16 -23.31 -33.63
C ALA A 119 -26.10 -24.42 -33.37
N ALA A 120 -25.80 -24.65 -32.08
CA ALA A 120 -26.11 -25.83 -31.20
C ALA A 120 -26.04 -27.30 -31.75
N PRO A 121 -26.24 -28.35 -30.90
CA PRO A 121 -25.57 -28.81 -29.66
C PRO A 121 -25.25 -30.36 -29.70
N SER A 122 -24.71 -30.97 -28.63
CA SER A 122 -24.93 -32.38 -28.17
C SER A 122 -23.78 -32.83 -27.24
N ALA A 123 -23.97 -32.88 -25.92
CA ALA A 123 -24.41 -34.03 -25.13
C ALA A 123 -23.26 -34.85 -24.51
N LYS A 124 -22.97 -34.58 -23.23
CA LYS A 124 -22.95 -35.63 -22.21
C LYS A 124 -23.07 -35.01 -20.82
N ALA A 125 -24.31 -34.81 -20.40
CA ALA A 125 -24.65 -34.80 -19.00
C ALA A 125 -24.69 -36.26 -18.52
N ALA A 126 -24.04 -36.54 -17.40
CA ALA A 126 -24.66 -37.14 -16.21
C ALA A 126 -23.61 -37.76 -15.29
N CYS A 127 -23.85 -37.58 -14.00
CA CYS A 127 -23.27 -38.29 -12.86
C CYS A 127 -21.95 -37.75 -12.31
N ARG A 128 -22.03 -36.76 -11.41
CA ARG A 128 -21.89 -37.03 -9.96
C ARG A 128 -22.32 -35.82 -9.12
N GLU A 129 -23.51 -35.92 -8.54
CA GLU A 129 -23.81 -35.27 -7.27
C GLU A 129 -22.87 -35.85 -6.19
N GLY A 130 -22.43 -35.00 -5.27
CA GLY A 130 -21.71 -35.42 -4.07
C GLY A 130 -20.28 -34.92 -3.97
N LYS A 131 -20.12 -33.63 -3.64
CA LYS A 131 -19.15 -33.08 -2.66
C LYS A 131 -19.28 -31.55 -2.62
N ALA A 132 -20.38 -31.08 -2.05
CA ALA A 132 -20.60 -29.67 -1.74
C ALA A 132 -20.17 -29.32 -0.30
N GLU A 133 -19.20 -30.04 0.27
CA GLU A 133 -18.78 -29.88 1.66
C GLU A 133 -17.25 -30.00 1.82
N GLU A 134 -16.46 -29.33 0.99
CA GLU A 134 -15.06 -28.97 1.36
C GLU A 134 -14.48 -27.84 0.48
N GLU A 135 -15.31 -26.94 -0.04
CA GLU A 135 -14.87 -25.86 -0.93
C GLU A 135 -15.05 -24.47 -0.31
N ALA A 136 -14.98 -24.39 1.02
CA ALA A 136 -15.26 -23.17 1.79
C ALA A 136 -14.10 -22.69 2.69
N LEU A 137 -12.85 -23.08 2.40
CA LEU A 137 -11.70 -22.74 3.26
C LEU A 137 -10.68 -21.76 2.66
N LEU A 138 -10.99 -21.08 1.56
CA LEU A 138 -10.17 -19.96 1.12
C LEU A 138 -10.82 -18.64 1.55
N PRO A 139 -10.16 -17.86 2.43
CA PRO A 139 -10.63 -16.53 2.77
C PRO A 139 -10.74 -15.71 1.48
N ARG A 140 -11.96 -15.25 1.20
CA ARG A 140 -12.26 -14.26 0.18
C ARG A 140 -11.19 -13.16 0.25
N ARG A 141 -10.51 -12.93 -0.88
CA ARG A 141 -9.49 -11.90 -1.13
C ARG A 141 -9.68 -10.71 -0.16
N PRO A 142 -8.69 -10.34 0.67
CA PRO A 142 -8.78 -9.12 1.47
C PRO A 142 -9.13 -7.98 0.52
N GLN A 143 -10.34 -7.45 0.65
CA GLN A 143 -10.78 -6.37 -0.20
C GLN A 143 -10.02 -5.13 0.28
N PHE A 144 -9.01 -4.77 -0.53
CA PHE A 144 -7.98 -3.75 -0.37
C PHE A 144 -6.64 -4.22 0.22
N PRO A 145 -5.58 -4.26 -0.60
CA PRO A 145 -4.22 -4.50 -0.16
C PRO A 145 -3.59 -3.16 0.19
N LEU A 146 -3.24 -2.93 1.46
CA LEU A 146 -2.29 -1.92 1.91
C LEU A 146 -2.36 -0.59 1.12
N ALA A 147 -3.52 0.06 1.10
CA ALA A 147 -3.80 1.16 0.17
C ALA A 147 -2.91 2.39 0.42
N SER A 148 -2.32 2.48 1.60
CA SER A 148 -1.38 3.54 1.99
C SER A 148 0.05 3.28 1.55
N VAL A 149 0.42 2.09 1.04
CA VAL A 149 1.74 1.88 0.44
C VAL A 149 1.80 2.42 -0.99
N ALA A 150 3.01 2.63 -1.51
CA ALA A 150 3.21 3.13 -2.85
C ALA A 150 2.60 2.17 -3.88
N GLY A 151 1.95 2.69 -4.92
CA GLY A 151 1.24 1.86 -5.91
C GLY A 151 2.15 0.86 -6.67
N ALA A 152 3.46 1.07 -6.71
CA ALA A 152 4.40 0.07 -7.22
C ALA A 152 4.56 -1.12 -6.25
N LEU A 153 4.77 -0.83 -4.96
CA LEU A 153 4.87 -1.84 -3.91
C LEU A 153 3.56 -2.59 -3.72
N GLN A 154 2.42 -1.88 -3.74
CA GLN A 154 1.10 -2.49 -3.70
C GLN A 154 0.88 -3.51 -4.82
N ARG A 155 1.29 -3.18 -6.05
CA ARG A 155 1.21 -4.10 -7.20
C ARG A 155 2.11 -5.32 -7.03
N ARG A 156 3.35 -5.14 -6.53
CA ARG A 156 4.27 -6.24 -6.21
C ARG A 156 3.66 -7.19 -5.17
N ILE A 157 3.13 -6.63 -4.09
CA ILE A 157 2.50 -7.41 -3.01
C ILE A 157 1.30 -8.19 -3.54
N ASN A 158 0.46 -7.58 -4.38
CA ASN A 158 -0.70 -8.26 -4.96
C ASN A 158 -0.29 -9.43 -5.85
N ALA A 159 0.65 -9.20 -6.78
CA ALA A 159 1.11 -10.23 -7.68
C ALA A 159 1.69 -11.42 -6.90
N ARG A 160 2.57 -11.14 -5.92
CA ARG A 160 3.19 -12.19 -5.10
C ARG A 160 2.19 -12.90 -4.19
N TYR A 161 1.20 -12.19 -3.64
CA TYR A 161 0.15 -12.83 -2.84
C TYR A 161 -0.73 -13.75 -3.70
N ASP A 162 -1.08 -13.34 -4.93
CA ASP A 162 -1.86 -14.16 -5.85
C ASP A 162 -1.08 -15.42 -6.28
N ASP A 163 0.23 -15.29 -6.52
CA ASP A 163 1.11 -16.44 -6.80
C ASP A 163 1.23 -17.38 -5.59
N LEU A 164 1.35 -16.82 -4.38
CA LEU A 164 1.41 -17.57 -3.13
C LEU A 164 0.11 -18.35 -2.88
N ALA A 165 -1.05 -17.71 -3.11
CA ALA A 165 -2.35 -18.35 -2.97
C ALA A 165 -2.48 -19.55 -3.92
N ARG A 166 -2.15 -19.34 -5.21
CA ARG A 166 -2.17 -20.40 -6.23
C ARG A 166 -1.24 -21.57 -5.89
N ALA A 167 -0.01 -21.28 -5.46
CA ALA A 167 0.96 -22.31 -5.07
C ALA A 167 0.53 -23.07 -3.80
N SER A 168 -0.12 -22.37 -2.85
CA SER A 168 -0.66 -23.00 -1.65
C SER A 168 -1.84 -23.94 -1.94
N GLU A 169 -2.72 -23.56 -2.86
CA GLU A 169 -3.84 -24.40 -3.33
C GLU A 169 -3.33 -25.65 -4.05
N ALA A 170 -2.30 -25.49 -4.88
CA ALA A 170 -1.63 -26.59 -5.58
C ALA A 170 -0.69 -27.42 -4.68
N ARG A 171 -0.58 -27.09 -3.38
CA ARG A 171 0.32 -27.74 -2.39
C ARG A 171 1.79 -27.80 -2.84
N CYS A 172 2.24 -26.82 -3.64
CA CYS A 172 3.58 -26.74 -4.21
C CYS A 172 4.33 -25.47 -3.80
N LEU A 173 3.96 -24.90 -2.65
CA LEU A 173 4.56 -23.68 -2.14
C LEU A 173 6.04 -23.88 -1.77
N THR A 174 6.92 -23.06 -2.35
CA THR A 174 8.37 -23.16 -2.14
C THR A 174 8.89 -22.15 -1.12
N ILE A 175 10.07 -22.43 -0.56
CA ILE A 175 10.81 -21.51 0.33
C ILE A 175 11.12 -20.19 -0.37
N GLU A 176 11.55 -20.25 -1.63
CA GLU A 176 11.89 -19.07 -2.43
C GLU A 176 10.69 -18.12 -2.59
N GLN A 177 9.52 -18.65 -2.94
CA GLN A 177 8.28 -17.87 -3.07
C GLN A 177 7.89 -17.17 -1.76
N VAL A 178 8.04 -17.87 -0.63
CA VAL A 178 7.78 -17.29 0.69
C VAL A 178 8.80 -16.20 1.02
N ASN A 179 10.08 -16.40 0.73
CA ASN A 179 11.13 -15.41 0.97
C ASN A 179 10.93 -14.13 0.12
N GLU A 180 10.61 -14.27 -1.17
CA GLU A 180 10.30 -13.13 -2.02
C GLU A 180 9.11 -12.33 -1.51
N PHE A 181 8.08 -13.03 -1.03
CA PHE A 181 6.90 -12.38 -0.44
C PHE A 181 7.23 -11.70 0.89
N LEU A 182 8.06 -12.33 1.74
CA LEU A 182 8.56 -11.72 2.98
C LEU A 182 9.29 -10.41 2.73
N ASN A 183 10.16 -10.36 1.72
CA ASN A 183 10.84 -9.12 1.34
C ASN A 183 9.84 -8.01 0.97
N CYS A 184 8.77 -8.35 0.23
CA CYS A 184 7.71 -7.39 -0.07
C CYS A 184 6.94 -6.93 1.17
N LEU A 185 6.74 -7.81 2.16
CA LEU A 185 6.13 -7.47 3.44
C LEU A 185 7.04 -6.58 4.30
N ILE A 186 8.35 -6.81 4.30
CA ILE A 186 9.33 -5.96 4.97
C ILE A 186 9.30 -4.55 4.37
N ASP A 187 9.35 -4.44 3.04
CA ASP A 187 9.19 -3.16 2.32
C ASP A 187 7.89 -2.45 2.76
N ALA A 188 6.78 -3.19 2.83
CA ALA A 188 5.49 -2.65 3.22
C ALA A 188 5.48 -2.14 4.66
N ARG A 189 6.03 -2.92 5.59
CA ARG A 189 6.15 -2.54 7.00
C ARG A 189 6.92 -1.24 7.12
N ASN A 190 8.06 -1.12 6.44
CA ASN A 190 8.90 0.06 6.49
C ASN A 190 8.17 1.30 5.97
N GLU A 191 7.47 1.19 4.83
CA GLU A 191 6.70 2.31 4.29
C GLU A 191 5.53 2.71 5.21
N LEU A 192 4.79 1.74 5.76
CA LEU A 192 3.69 2.01 6.69
C LEU A 192 4.17 2.69 7.98
N LEU A 193 5.30 2.24 8.54
CA LEU A 193 5.92 2.87 9.70
C LEU A 193 6.31 4.31 9.40
N GLN A 194 7.02 4.54 8.29
CA GLN A 194 7.42 5.88 7.87
C GLN A 194 6.21 6.80 7.69
N ARG A 195 5.14 6.32 7.04
CA ARG A 195 3.90 7.09 6.87
C ARG A 195 3.21 7.38 8.19
N CYS A 196 3.14 6.41 9.10
CA CYS A 196 2.56 6.58 10.43
C CYS A 196 3.25 7.70 11.20
N GLU A 197 4.58 7.71 11.23
CA GLU A 197 5.34 8.75 11.90
C GLU A 197 5.12 10.13 11.25
N ASN A 198 5.15 10.20 9.91
CA ASN A 198 4.93 11.45 9.17
C ASN A 198 3.54 12.03 9.44
N VAL A 199 2.50 11.19 9.41
CA VAL A 199 1.11 11.58 9.72
C VAL A 199 0.99 11.99 11.18
N GLN A 200 1.60 11.25 12.10
CA GLN A 200 1.55 11.57 13.53
C GLN A 200 2.24 12.90 13.85
N ARG A 201 3.44 13.14 13.29
CA ARG A 201 4.17 14.41 13.44
C ARG A 201 3.34 15.57 12.87
N SER A 202 2.86 15.42 11.63
CA SER A 202 2.03 16.43 10.96
C SER A 202 0.74 16.74 11.72
N PHE A 203 0.08 15.70 12.25
CA PHE A 203 -1.15 15.83 13.02
C PHE A 203 -0.91 16.61 14.32
N LYS A 204 0.14 16.27 15.08
CA LYS A 204 0.52 16.99 16.30
C LYS A 204 0.76 18.48 16.03
N ILE A 205 1.56 18.79 15.00
CA ILE A 205 1.88 20.18 14.62
C ILE A 205 0.61 20.95 14.24
N LYS A 206 -0.17 20.43 13.28
CA LYS A 206 -1.37 21.14 12.80
C LYS A 206 -2.46 21.27 13.87
N LYS A 207 -2.60 20.28 14.75
CA LYS A 207 -3.51 20.37 15.89
C LYS A 207 -3.06 21.42 16.90
N ALA A 208 -1.76 21.54 17.17
CA ALA A 208 -1.21 22.63 18.00
C ALA A 208 -1.43 24.01 17.36
N MET A 209 -1.27 24.12 16.03
CA MET A 209 -1.60 25.34 15.29
C MET A 209 -3.09 25.71 15.41
N LEU A 210 -4.00 24.74 15.36
CA LEU A 210 -5.44 24.98 15.55
C LEU A 210 -5.77 25.47 16.97
N SER A 211 -5.07 24.97 17.99
CA SER A 211 -5.24 25.48 19.35
C SER A 211 -4.72 26.91 19.52
N ASN A 212 -3.78 27.35 18.66
CA ASN A 212 -3.22 28.70 18.68
C ASN A 212 -3.98 29.65 17.72
N HIS A 213 -5.27 29.80 17.99
CA HIS A 213 -6.31 30.42 17.16
C HIS A 213 -6.11 31.93 16.87
N ARG A 214 -5.16 32.61 17.52
CA ARG A 214 -4.85 34.03 17.29
C ARG A 214 -4.21 34.32 15.93
N ASN A 215 -3.46 33.37 15.35
CA ASN A 215 -2.63 33.63 14.17
C ASN A 215 -3.22 33.16 12.83
N TYR A 216 -4.36 32.46 12.85
CA TYR A 216 -4.86 31.71 11.69
C TYR A 216 -6.36 31.91 11.41
N ARG A 217 -6.97 33.03 11.83
CA ARG A 217 -8.42 33.24 11.71
C ARG A 217 -8.93 33.14 10.26
N SER A 218 -8.15 33.56 9.28
CA SER A 218 -8.48 33.46 7.85
C SER A 218 -8.15 32.11 7.20
N SER A 219 -7.32 31.29 7.85
CA SER A 219 -6.89 29.97 7.34
C SER A 219 -7.35 28.80 8.20
N TYR A 220 -8.15 29.07 9.24
CA TYR A 220 -8.65 28.09 10.19
C TYR A 220 -9.36 26.93 9.50
N ASP A 221 -10.30 27.23 8.59
CA ASP A 221 -11.07 26.20 7.88
C ASP A 221 -10.17 25.27 7.06
N ARG A 222 -9.17 25.84 6.38
CA ARG A 222 -8.18 25.08 5.61
C ARG A 222 -7.33 24.19 6.53
N LEU A 223 -6.88 24.74 7.65
CA LEU A 223 -6.06 24.00 8.63
C LEU A 223 -6.88 22.88 9.30
N PHE A 224 -8.14 23.15 9.64
CA PHE A 224 -9.08 22.18 10.18
C PHE A 224 -9.32 21.03 9.19
N GLU A 225 -9.53 21.36 7.90
CA GLU A 225 -9.66 20.35 6.87
C GLU A 225 -8.40 19.48 6.74
N GLN A 226 -7.21 20.07 6.81
CA GLN A 226 -5.95 19.32 6.79
C GLN A 226 -5.84 18.37 8.00
N VAL A 227 -6.26 18.79 9.18
CA VAL A 227 -6.30 17.92 10.37
C VAL A 227 -7.28 16.78 10.18
N CYS A 228 -8.49 17.03 9.66
CA CYS A 228 -9.45 15.97 9.35
C CYS A 228 -8.91 14.96 8.32
N ARG A 229 -8.15 15.43 7.31
CA ARG A 229 -7.52 14.54 6.32
C ARG A 229 -6.46 13.65 6.97
N LEU A 230 -5.63 14.20 7.87
CA LEU A 230 -4.63 13.43 8.61
C LEU A 230 -5.27 12.40 9.56
N GLU A 231 -6.42 12.70 10.16
CA GLU A 231 -7.16 11.72 10.97
C GLU A 231 -7.66 10.55 10.13
N ALA A 232 -8.21 10.84 8.95
CA ALA A 232 -8.65 9.81 8.02
C ALA A 232 -7.47 8.96 7.52
N GLU A 233 -6.32 9.58 7.23
CA GLU A 233 -5.10 8.87 6.83
C GLU A 233 -4.57 7.97 7.95
N ARG A 234 -4.52 8.46 9.19
CA ARG A 234 -4.19 7.65 10.37
C ARG A 234 -5.11 6.44 10.50
N ASP A 235 -6.42 6.63 10.31
CA ASP A 235 -7.39 5.54 10.41
C ASP A 235 -7.24 4.53 9.27
N ASN A 236 -6.81 4.97 8.08
CA ASN A 236 -6.47 4.07 6.97
C ASN A 236 -5.18 3.30 7.25
N LEU A 237 -4.14 3.94 7.77
CA LEU A 237 -2.90 3.28 8.18
C LEU A 237 -3.14 2.20 9.24
N LYS A 238 -4.09 2.41 10.16
CA LYS A 238 -4.50 1.37 11.13
C LYS A 238 -5.14 0.16 10.45
N LYS A 239 -5.97 0.37 9.42
CA LYS A 239 -6.55 -0.73 8.64
C LYS A 239 -5.47 -1.49 7.88
N ASP A 240 -4.55 -0.77 7.24
CA ASP A 240 -3.44 -1.39 6.51
C ASP A 240 -2.51 -2.17 7.45
N ALA A 241 -2.23 -1.66 8.66
CA ALA A 241 -1.49 -2.40 9.68
C ALA A 241 -2.22 -3.70 10.11
N ALA A 242 -3.54 -3.66 10.27
CA ALA A 242 -4.32 -4.86 10.57
C ALA A 242 -4.25 -5.89 9.43
N ILE A 243 -4.28 -5.45 8.18
CA ILE A 243 -4.15 -6.32 7.00
C ILE A 243 -2.74 -6.91 6.93
N TYR A 244 -1.70 -6.11 7.14
CA TYR A 244 -0.33 -6.58 7.22
C TYR A 244 -0.18 -7.69 8.28
N ASN A 245 -0.69 -7.46 9.49
CA ASN A 245 -0.64 -8.44 10.57
C ASN A 245 -1.37 -9.74 10.21
N TYR A 246 -2.54 -9.63 9.58
CA TYR A 246 -3.30 -10.79 9.11
C TYR A 246 -2.52 -11.61 8.07
N ILE A 247 -1.90 -10.94 7.09
CA ILE A 247 -1.10 -11.60 6.07
C ILE A 247 0.12 -12.28 6.70
N GLN A 248 0.80 -11.58 7.61
CA GLN A 248 1.95 -12.11 8.34
C GLN A 248 1.58 -13.35 9.16
N GLU A 249 0.48 -13.32 9.89
CA GLU A 249 -0.01 -14.46 10.69
C GLU A 249 -0.32 -15.67 9.80
N ARG A 250 -0.94 -15.45 8.63
CA ARG A 250 -1.20 -16.53 7.67
C ARG A 250 0.07 -17.12 7.12
N LEU A 251 1.05 -16.29 6.78
CA LEU A 251 2.33 -16.74 6.25
C LEU A 251 3.10 -17.58 7.28
N GLN A 252 3.06 -17.18 8.55
CA GLN A 252 3.68 -17.90 9.67
C GLN A 252 3.15 -19.32 9.88
N LYS A 253 1.93 -19.61 9.41
CA LYS A 253 1.32 -20.95 9.49
C LYS A 253 1.81 -21.87 8.38
N SER A 254 2.43 -21.35 7.33
CA SER A 254 2.89 -22.15 6.19
C SER A 254 4.14 -22.98 6.53
N LEU A 255 4.23 -24.20 5.97
CA LEU A 255 5.38 -25.08 6.18
C LEU A 255 6.70 -24.45 5.72
N PRO A 256 6.81 -23.81 4.54
CA PRO A 256 8.08 -23.23 4.10
C PRO A 256 8.54 -22.08 4.99
N TYR A 257 7.61 -21.29 5.56
CA TYR A 257 7.97 -20.26 6.54
C TYR A 257 8.58 -20.87 7.81
N LYS A 258 8.03 -21.97 8.32
CA LYS A 258 8.59 -22.67 9.49
C LYS A 258 9.99 -23.18 9.21
N MET A 259 10.21 -23.75 8.02
CA MET A 259 11.54 -24.19 7.58
C MET A 259 12.53 -23.02 7.51
N ILE A 260 12.12 -21.86 6.98
CA ILE A 260 12.97 -20.65 6.99
C ILE A 260 13.38 -20.28 8.42
N MET A 261 12.42 -20.26 9.36
CA MET A 261 12.70 -19.94 10.76
C MET A 261 13.63 -20.97 11.43
N GLU A 262 13.44 -22.26 11.17
CA GLU A 262 14.31 -23.32 11.69
C GLU A 262 15.73 -23.21 11.15
N LEU A 263 15.89 -22.96 9.84
CA LEU A 263 17.20 -22.74 9.22
C LEU A 263 17.89 -21.49 9.78
N SER A 264 17.16 -20.39 9.97
CA SER A 264 17.70 -19.17 10.59
C SER A 264 18.10 -19.38 12.06
N ALA A 265 17.38 -20.21 12.81
CA ALA A 265 17.74 -20.55 14.18
C ALA A 265 19.04 -21.36 14.24
N MET A 266 19.19 -22.35 13.34
CA MET A 266 20.42 -23.13 13.23
C MET A 266 21.63 -22.27 12.84
N GLU A 267 21.44 -21.25 11.99
CA GLU A 267 22.50 -20.31 11.62
C GLU A 267 22.94 -19.42 12.80
N MET A 268 22.02 -19.04 13.69
CA MET A 268 22.34 -18.28 14.91
C MET A 268 22.95 -19.14 16.03
N GLU A 269 22.61 -20.43 16.09
CA GLU A 269 23.18 -21.37 17.05
C GLU A 269 24.51 -21.97 16.59
N ALA A 270 24.90 -21.74 15.33
CA ALA A 270 26.22 -22.10 14.85
C ALA A 270 27.26 -21.34 15.70
N PRO A 271 28.13 -22.06 16.44
CA PRO A 271 29.16 -21.40 17.21
C PRO A 271 30.01 -20.58 16.25
N GLU A 272 30.22 -19.30 16.56
CA GLU A 272 31.20 -18.46 15.87
C GLU A 272 32.60 -18.99 16.20
N ILE A 273 32.95 -20.12 15.59
CA ILE A 273 34.27 -20.72 15.70
C ILE A 273 35.25 -19.78 15.01
N SER A 274 36.26 -19.34 15.75
CA SER A 274 37.33 -18.56 15.15
C SER A 274 38.10 -19.42 14.15
N PHE A 275 38.69 -18.80 13.13
CA PHE A 275 39.51 -19.53 12.16
C PHE A 275 40.62 -20.37 12.83
N GLU A 276 41.20 -19.85 13.92
CA GLU A 276 42.22 -20.54 14.72
C GLU A 276 41.66 -21.79 15.43
N GLU A 277 40.43 -21.72 15.94
CA GLU A 277 39.74 -22.83 16.59
C GLU A 277 39.30 -23.91 15.59
N LEU A 278 38.92 -23.49 14.37
CA LEU A 278 38.69 -24.40 13.23
C LEU A 278 39.96 -25.17 12.89
N LEU A 279 41.10 -24.48 12.77
CA LEU A 279 42.39 -25.11 12.48
C LEU A 279 42.84 -26.04 13.59
N ALA A 280 42.63 -25.67 14.86
CA ALA A 280 42.94 -26.54 15.99
C ALA A 280 42.12 -27.84 15.94
N LYS A 281 40.81 -27.74 15.67
CA LYS A 281 39.92 -28.88 15.53
C LYS A 281 40.25 -29.77 14.33
N GLU A 282 40.60 -29.18 13.18
CA GLU A 282 41.04 -29.92 11.98
C GLU A 282 42.38 -30.62 12.23
N LYS A 283 43.32 -30.00 12.94
CA LYS A 283 44.61 -30.60 13.31
C LYS A 283 44.43 -31.79 14.28
N GLU A 284 43.44 -31.71 15.17
CA GLU A 284 43.06 -32.81 16.08
C GLU A 284 42.26 -33.91 15.39
N ASP A 285 41.65 -33.63 14.21
CA ASP A 285 40.97 -34.62 13.38
C ASP A 285 41.98 -35.55 12.70
N THR A 286 42.52 -36.46 13.49
CA THR A 286 43.42 -37.51 13.02
C THR A 286 42.80 -38.36 11.91
N ALA A 287 41.47 -38.52 11.84
CA ALA A 287 40.85 -39.30 10.77
C ALA A 287 40.97 -38.63 9.39
N PHE A 288 40.94 -37.29 9.35
CA PHE A 288 41.18 -36.51 8.13
C PHE A 288 42.64 -36.56 7.66
N TRP A 289 43.58 -36.53 8.60
CA TRP A 289 45.03 -36.55 8.31
C TRP A 289 45.64 -37.95 8.20
N GLN A 290 44.87 -39.02 8.47
CA GLN A 290 45.35 -40.37 8.25
C GLN A 290 45.58 -40.55 6.75
N PRO A 291 46.81 -40.88 6.32
CA PRO A 291 47.03 -41.32 4.96
C PRO A 291 46.39 -42.70 4.86
N ASN A 292 45.09 -42.74 4.57
CA ASN A 292 44.41 -43.97 4.24
C ASN A 292 45.01 -44.40 2.89
N GLY A 293 46.04 -45.23 3.00
CA GLY A 293 47.05 -45.56 2.00
C GLY A 293 46.49 -46.31 0.80
N LYS A 294 45.69 -45.63 0.01
CA LYS A 294 45.37 -45.97 -1.37
C LYS A 294 45.57 -44.71 -2.22
N MET A 295 46.76 -44.11 -2.15
CA MET A 295 47.24 -43.34 -3.28
C MET A 295 47.16 -44.27 -4.48
N ARG A 296 46.27 -43.92 -5.43
CA ARG A 296 46.20 -44.60 -6.73
C ARG A 296 47.60 -44.55 -7.31
N SER A 297 48.24 -45.70 -7.40
CA SER A 297 49.48 -45.88 -8.14
C SER A 297 49.19 -45.50 -9.59
N ILE A 298 49.48 -44.25 -9.94
CA ILE A 298 49.60 -43.84 -11.34
C ILE A 298 50.86 -44.52 -11.83
N SER A 299 50.68 -45.65 -12.53
CA SER A 299 51.77 -46.38 -13.17
C SER A 299 52.49 -45.43 -14.13
N SER A 300 53.70 -45.04 -13.79
CA SER A 300 54.64 -44.47 -14.74
C SER A 300 55.08 -45.58 -15.70
N ASN A 301 54.67 -45.49 -16.96
CA ASN A 301 55.31 -46.27 -18.02
C ASN A 301 56.62 -45.59 -18.41
N PRO A 302 57.74 -46.32 -18.51
CA PRO A 302 58.97 -45.79 -19.08
C PRO A 302 59.03 -46.03 -20.60
N LYS A 303 59.46 -44.98 -21.31
CA LYS A 303 59.95 -44.87 -22.70
C LYS A 303 58.96 -45.16 -23.84
#